data_AF-A0A924GVS8-F1
#
_entry.id   AF-A0A924GVS8-F1
#
_cell.length_a   1.000
_cell.length_b   1.000
_cell.length_c   1.000
_cell.angle_alpha   90.00
_cell.angle_beta   90.00
_cell.angle_gamma   90.00
#
_symmetry.space_group_name_H-M   'P 1'
#
loop_
_entity.id
_entity.type
_entity.pdbx_description
1 polymer ?
#
loop_
_entity_poly.entity_id
_entity_poly.type
_entity_poly.pdbx_seq_one_letter_code
_entity_poly.pdbx_strand_id
1 'polypeptide(L)'
;MQVTFHVRATSTQTFPFTPTSQDNAVPATAFTSSENKSPRRDTCWEHLIEAEQLAQIELLEVDDEHASEVAALCLKHASAHGPLVTRVLLMNPNVRGAAFDLLKAGTPCEPGQQKALALCFLNAGYRLPSKPLAREVMDFVRQREEADDAQWHGKRDKHGLYNERGRHLRVPYYYIGNGSNRSLENRNETLSCPTGEEFSCRHLQQAAAGTPNLTTKQFLEEISGGRVSSLDWAALENIYVNQTAQSPTINFTRHHFGALVQRIAQTLVIGQSQSFHVGWLNEESHSTRVFLRRKPDGRIWVGFYEPNVTGNIKHLSLLPEDLAELDLGSFCPDLVADMPQVLSMAVESRFLARACAGQFVDADPISQFYSLCQALADGNVPEMQKSLTHLGPGPWGFNRNATSQALATGFHHTLLNGHTPAVRSFMSSLAGLKRLRLTDAQLVVVLAARDERSYPGLYFASQGGHTKAVAAYMTGVRGMFSTSHAIAQFADYLEDKLEPHRPFVQDDNPVTRTAVMDGLRALRGDAARLAIEETHAQEHANEDRTESEVQEVV
;
A
#
# COMPACT_ATOMS: atom_id res chain seq x y z
N MET A 1 -38.69 8.59 -8.40
CA MET A 1 -38.30 7.17 -8.46
C MET A 1 -37.44 6.91 -7.24
N GLN A 2 -37.90 6.13 -6.26
CA GLN A 2 -37.11 5.77 -5.08
C GLN A 2 -36.20 4.61 -5.47
N VAL A 3 -34.91 4.87 -5.65
CA VAL A 3 -33.91 3.81 -5.80
C VAL A 3 -33.69 3.21 -4.41
N THR A 4 -34.12 1.97 -4.22
CA THR A 4 -34.01 1.28 -2.93
C THR A 4 -32.86 0.28 -3.03
N PHE A 5 -31.72 0.60 -2.42
CA PHE A 5 -30.57 -0.29 -2.40
C PHE A 5 -30.78 -1.41 -1.37
N HIS A 6 -30.90 -2.65 -1.84
CA HIS A 6 -30.87 -3.81 -0.96
C HIS A 6 -29.42 -4.17 -0.63
N VAL A 7 -28.92 -3.68 0.51
CA VAL A 7 -27.66 -4.15 1.09
C VAL A 7 -27.83 -5.61 1.48
N ARG A 8 -27.17 -6.51 0.75
CA ARG A 8 -27.15 -7.94 1.06
C ARG A 8 -26.25 -8.17 2.27
N ALA A 9 -26.82 -8.06 3.47
CA ALA A 9 -26.12 -8.41 4.70
C ALA A 9 -25.79 -9.91 4.67
N THR A 10 -24.50 -10.25 4.69
CA THR A 10 -24.05 -11.61 4.95
C THR A 10 -24.41 -11.98 6.39
N SER A 11 -25.22 -13.03 6.51
CA SER A 11 -25.69 -13.68 7.74
C SER A 11 -24.66 -13.61 8.89
N THR A 12 -24.88 -12.69 9.83
CA THR A 12 -24.30 -12.75 11.17
C THR A 12 -25.17 -13.65 12.05
N GLN A 13 -24.58 -14.74 12.55
CA GLN A 13 -25.18 -15.56 13.60
C GLN A 13 -25.47 -14.67 14.81
N THR A 14 -26.74 -14.60 15.20
CA THR A 14 -27.19 -13.95 16.43
C THR A 14 -27.03 -14.89 17.62
N PHE A 15 -26.25 -14.47 18.62
CA PHE A 15 -26.32 -15.01 19.98
C PHE A 15 -27.34 -14.20 20.79
N PRO A 16 -28.12 -14.83 21.69
CA PRO A 16 -29.13 -14.12 22.46
C PRO A 16 -28.49 -13.39 23.65
N PHE A 17 -28.70 -12.08 23.72
CA PHE A 17 -28.52 -11.29 24.94
C PHE A 17 -29.90 -10.89 25.47
N THR A 18 -30.18 -11.24 26.72
CA THR A 18 -31.36 -10.82 27.48
C THR A 18 -31.17 -9.39 28.00
N PRO A 19 -32.17 -8.49 27.87
CA PRO A 19 -32.10 -7.17 28.49
C PRO A 19 -32.76 -7.19 29.87
N THR A 20 -32.02 -6.73 30.88
CA THR A 20 -32.56 -6.32 32.19
C THR A 20 -33.20 -4.94 32.07
N SER A 21 -34.45 -4.86 32.52
CA SER A 21 -35.25 -3.65 32.70
C SER A 21 -34.63 -2.68 33.71
N GLN A 22 -34.71 -1.39 33.44
CA GLN A 22 -35.03 -0.42 34.49
C GLN A 22 -35.69 0.83 33.93
N ASP A 23 -36.83 1.14 34.54
CA ASP A 23 -37.73 2.25 34.33
C ASP A 23 -37.07 3.61 34.51
N ASN A 24 -37.55 4.61 33.77
CA ASN A 24 -37.92 5.91 34.32
C ASN A 24 -38.76 6.70 33.32
N ALA A 25 -40.06 6.78 33.61
CA ALA A 25 -41.05 7.62 32.93
C ALA A 25 -41.22 8.95 33.69
N VAL A 26 -41.17 10.08 32.98
CA VAL A 26 -41.63 11.42 33.43
C VAL A 26 -42.12 12.19 32.17
N PRO A 27 -43.16 13.05 32.25
CA PRO A 27 -44.27 13.02 31.29
C PRO A 27 -44.19 14.04 30.14
N ALA A 28 -45.01 13.76 29.14
CA ALA A 28 -45.30 14.62 28.01
C ALA A 28 -46.01 15.91 28.41
N THR A 29 -45.43 17.05 28.06
CA THR A 29 -46.13 18.34 27.98
C THR A 29 -46.57 18.60 26.54
N ALA A 30 -47.88 18.67 26.37
CA ALA A 30 -48.53 19.13 25.15
C ALA A 30 -48.24 20.62 24.92
N PHE A 31 -47.79 20.98 23.72
CA PHE A 31 -47.79 22.35 23.22
C PHE A 31 -48.58 22.41 21.92
N THR A 32 -49.61 23.27 21.95
CA THR A 32 -50.53 23.58 20.86
C THR A 32 -49.83 24.29 19.71
N SER A 33 -50.16 23.89 18.49
CA SER A 33 -49.78 24.49 17.22
C SER A 33 -50.25 25.94 17.10
N SER A 34 -49.33 26.87 16.84
CA SER A 34 -49.64 28.13 16.17
C SER A 34 -49.04 28.09 14.76
N GLU A 35 -49.91 28.10 13.76
CA GLU A 35 -49.56 28.25 12.36
C GLU A 35 -48.79 29.55 12.14
N ASN A 36 -47.59 29.45 11.58
CA ASN A 36 -46.94 30.60 10.94
C ASN A 36 -46.36 30.14 9.60
N LYS A 37 -47.03 30.54 8.52
CA LYS A 37 -46.62 30.30 7.13
C LYS A 37 -45.30 31.03 6.86
N SER A 38 -44.23 30.28 6.68
CA SER A 38 -42.92 30.75 6.21
C SER A 38 -42.53 29.98 4.95
N PRO A 39 -41.84 30.59 3.97
CA PRO A 39 -41.80 30.09 2.60
C PRO A 39 -40.88 28.86 2.46
N ARG A 40 -41.40 27.87 1.71
CA ARG A 40 -40.74 26.70 1.08
C ARG A 40 -39.26 26.47 1.45
N ARG A 41 -39.02 25.51 2.36
CA ARG A 41 -37.71 24.88 2.68
C ARG A 41 -37.50 23.52 1.97
N ASP A 42 -38.37 23.16 1.02
CA ASP A 42 -38.46 21.79 0.52
C ASP A 42 -37.30 21.38 -0.41
N THR A 43 -36.55 22.32 -1.00
CA THR A 43 -35.44 21.96 -1.91
C THR A 43 -34.17 21.51 -1.17
N CYS A 44 -33.95 21.94 0.09
CA CYS A 44 -32.69 21.67 0.77
C CYS A 44 -32.56 20.21 1.26
N TRP A 45 -33.69 19.57 1.59
CA TRP A 45 -33.72 18.20 2.11
C TRP A 45 -33.52 17.14 1.04
N GLU A 46 -34.09 17.32 -0.17
CA GLU A 46 -33.87 16.39 -1.29
C GLU A 46 -32.39 16.38 -1.73
N HIS A 47 -31.73 17.54 -1.76
CA HIS A 47 -30.29 17.62 -2.06
C HIS A 47 -29.41 16.94 -1.00
N LEU A 48 -29.77 17.03 0.29
CA LEU A 48 -29.03 16.39 1.38
C LEU A 48 -29.14 14.85 1.30
N ILE A 49 -30.34 14.33 1.04
CA ILE A 49 -30.57 12.88 0.90
C ILE A 49 -29.79 12.32 -0.30
N GLU A 50 -29.78 13.03 -1.43
CA GLU A 50 -29.05 12.58 -2.62
C GLU A 50 -27.51 12.70 -2.48
N ALA A 51 -27.00 13.70 -1.75
CA ALA A 51 -25.58 13.81 -1.44
C ALA A 51 -25.10 12.71 -0.47
N GLU A 52 -25.92 12.36 0.52
CA GLU A 52 -25.67 11.25 1.44
C GLU A 52 -25.68 9.90 0.69
N GLN A 53 -26.60 9.73 -0.26
CA GLN A 53 -26.60 8.58 -1.17
C GLN A 53 -25.30 8.48 -1.98
N LEU A 54 -24.81 9.58 -2.56
CA LEU A 54 -23.52 9.59 -3.27
C LEU A 54 -22.34 9.24 -2.36
N ALA A 55 -22.37 9.67 -1.10
CA ALA A 55 -21.35 9.30 -0.10
C ALA A 55 -21.40 7.81 0.27
N GLN A 56 -22.59 7.20 0.31
CA GLN A 56 -22.73 5.76 0.50
C GLN A 56 -22.27 4.97 -0.72
N ILE A 57 -22.56 5.46 -1.93
CA ILE A 57 -22.14 4.85 -3.20
C ILE A 57 -20.62 4.89 -3.39
N GLU A 58 -19.93 5.91 -2.84
CA GLU A 58 -18.47 6.00 -2.88
C GLU A 58 -17.77 4.70 -2.38
N LEU A 59 -18.41 3.97 -1.47
CA LEU A 59 -17.87 2.77 -0.82
C LEU A 59 -18.40 1.45 -1.41
N LEU A 60 -19.34 1.50 -2.35
CA LEU A 60 -19.98 0.33 -2.93
C LEU A 60 -19.47 0.10 -4.36
N GLU A 61 -19.27 -1.17 -4.73
CA GLU A 61 -19.11 -1.57 -6.13
C GLU A 61 -20.48 -1.44 -6.83
N VAL A 62 -20.59 -0.54 -7.80
CA VAL A 62 -21.80 -0.33 -8.60
C VAL A 62 -21.75 -1.22 -9.84
N ASP A 63 -22.73 -2.10 -9.98
CA ASP A 63 -22.89 -2.96 -11.17
C ASP A 63 -23.33 -2.15 -12.41
N ASP A 64 -23.35 -2.81 -13.57
CA ASP A 64 -23.69 -2.17 -14.85
C ASP A 64 -25.17 -1.71 -14.91
N GLU A 65 -26.06 -2.39 -14.18
CA GLU A 65 -27.49 -2.08 -14.14
C GLU A 65 -27.74 -0.73 -13.44
N HIS A 66 -27.06 -0.49 -12.33
CA HIS A 66 -27.20 0.74 -11.55
C HIS A 66 -26.25 1.86 -11.99
N ALA A 67 -25.23 1.56 -12.80
CA ALA A 67 -24.22 2.53 -13.25
C ALA A 67 -24.83 3.78 -13.92
N SER A 68 -25.87 3.60 -14.73
CA SER A 68 -26.56 4.70 -15.43
C SER A 68 -27.32 5.63 -14.50
N GLU A 69 -27.93 5.09 -13.44
CA GLU A 69 -28.66 5.89 -12.45
C GLU A 69 -27.68 6.72 -11.61
N VAL A 70 -26.60 6.10 -11.14
CA VAL A 70 -25.55 6.79 -10.39
C VAL A 70 -24.86 7.84 -11.26
N ALA A 71 -24.66 7.57 -12.55
CA ALA A 71 -24.13 8.55 -13.49
C ALA A 71 -25.05 9.77 -13.65
N ALA A 72 -26.36 9.56 -13.70
CA ALA A 72 -27.34 10.65 -13.74
C ALA A 72 -27.32 11.49 -12.45
N LEU A 73 -27.18 10.86 -11.28
CA LEU A 73 -26.95 11.56 -10.01
C LEU A 73 -25.65 12.36 -10.04
N CYS A 74 -24.56 11.78 -10.55
CA CYS A 74 -23.29 12.48 -10.71
C CYS A 74 -23.44 13.72 -11.59
N LEU A 75 -24.16 13.63 -12.71
CA LEU A 75 -24.44 14.78 -13.58
C LEU A 75 -25.25 15.86 -12.86
N LYS A 76 -26.31 15.46 -12.14
CA LYS A 76 -27.18 16.38 -11.38
C LYS A 76 -26.41 17.15 -10.31
N HIS A 77 -25.46 16.49 -9.64
CA HIS A 77 -24.77 17.00 -8.46
C HIS A 77 -23.35 17.51 -8.70
N ALA A 78 -22.81 17.40 -9.92
CA ALA A 78 -21.43 17.77 -10.21
C ALA A 78 -21.07 19.22 -9.84
N SER A 79 -22.03 20.16 -9.93
CA SER A 79 -21.79 21.57 -9.60
C SER A 79 -21.75 21.84 -8.09
N ALA A 80 -22.62 21.18 -7.32
CA ALA A 80 -22.73 21.38 -5.87
C ALA A 80 -21.75 20.49 -5.08
N HIS A 81 -21.45 19.30 -5.60
CA HIS A 81 -20.72 18.24 -4.91
C HIS A 81 -19.57 17.68 -5.75
N GLY A 82 -18.89 18.54 -6.51
CA GLY A 82 -17.81 18.15 -7.42
C GLY A 82 -16.77 17.20 -6.83
N PRO A 83 -16.21 17.44 -5.62
CA PRO A 83 -15.24 16.51 -5.00
C PRO A 83 -15.81 15.11 -4.77
N LEU A 84 -17.07 15.00 -4.33
CA LEU A 84 -17.74 13.72 -4.09
C LEU A 84 -17.99 12.99 -5.42
N VAL A 85 -18.51 13.70 -6.42
CA VAL A 85 -18.71 13.16 -7.78
C VAL A 85 -17.39 12.67 -8.38
N THR A 86 -16.30 13.43 -8.23
CA THR A 86 -14.95 13.01 -8.62
C THR A 86 -14.54 11.69 -7.94
N ARG A 87 -14.82 11.51 -6.65
CA ARG A 87 -14.53 10.25 -5.94
C ARG A 87 -15.41 9.10 -6.41
N VAL A 88 -16.71 9.31 -6.64
CA VAL A 88 -17.60 8.26 -7.18
C VAL A 88 -17.14 7.79 -8.57
N LEU A 89 -16.83 8.71 -9.48
CA LEU A 89 -16.30 8.40 -10.82
C LEU A 89 -14.96 7.65 -10.74
N LEU A 90 -14.17 7.92 -9.70
CA LEU A 90 -12.88 7.28 -9.49
C LEU A 90 -13.00 5.85 -8.96
N MET A 91 -13.95 5.63 -8.04
CA MET A 91 -14.13 4.35 -7.36
C MET A 91 -14.93 3.36 -8.22
N ASN A 92 -15.79 3.85 -9.12
CA ASN A 92 -16.72 3.02 -9.88
C ASN A 92 -16.52 3.13 -11.40
N PRO A 93 -15.74 2.21 -12.02
CA PRO A 93 -15.46 2.22 -13.47
C PRO A 93 -16.72 2.18 -14.35
N ASN A 94 -17.76 1.46 -13.92
CA ASN A 94 -19.02 1.32 -14.66
C ASN A 94 -19.80 2.65 -14.67
N VAL A 95 -19.92 3.28 -13.49
CA VAL A 95 -20.51 4.62 -13.34
C VAL A 95 -19.75 5.64 -14.19
N ARG A 96 -18.43 5.56 -14.20
CA ARG A 96 -17.59 6.42 -15.05
C ARG A 96 -17.90 6.21 -16.54
N GLY A 97 -18.05 4.98 -17.00
CA GLY A 97 -18.47 4.67 -18.37
C GLY A 97 -19.83 5.30 -18.70
N ALA A 98 -20.82 5.09 -17.86
CA ALA A 98 -22.15 5.66 -18.05
C ALA A 98 -22.18 7.20 -18.00
N ALA A 99 -21.44 7.82 -17.07
CA ALA A 99 -21.33 9.27 -16.97
C ALA A 99 -20.63 9.88 -18.19
N PHE A 100 -19.71 9.14 -18.79
CA PHE A 100 -19.05 9.51 -20.04
C PHE A 100 -20.03 9.49 -21.22
N ASP A 101 -20.92 8.51 -21.27
CA ASP A 101 -21.96 8.44 -22.29
C ASP A 101 -23.00 9.56 -22.14
N LEU A 102 -23.30 9.99 -20.90
CA LEU A 102 -24.12 11.18 -20.66
C LEU A 102 -23.50 12.47 -21.21
N LEU A 103 -22.17 12.63 -21.09
CA LEU A 103 -21.43 13.75 -21.67
C LEU A 103 -21.43 13.71 -23.21
N LYS A 104 -21.32 12.52 -23.81
CA LYS A 104 -21.36 12.34 -25.27
C LYS A 104 -22.73 12.60 -25.87
N ALA A 105 -23.77 12.11 -25.20
CA ALA A 105 -25.14 12.20 -25.69
C ALA A 105 -25.62 13.66 -25.77
N GLY A 106 -24.91 14.60 -25.14
CA GLY A 106 -25.35 16.00 -25.08
C GLY A 106 -26.74 16.08 -24.49
N THR A 107 -27.01 15.27 -23.45
CA THR A 107 -28.30 15.20 -22.75
C THR A 107 -28.86 16.61 -22.52
N PRO A 108 -30.19 16.83 -22.58
CA PRO A 108 -30.82 18.16 -22.48
C PRO A 108 -30.66 18.84 -21.10
N CYS A 109 -29.75 18.34 -20.28
CA CYS A 109 -29.33 18.90 -19.01
C CYS A 109 -28.74 20.29 -19.22
N GLU A 110 -28.78 21.12 -18.17
CA GLU A 110 -28.24 22.47 -18.27
C GLU A 110 -26.73 22.42 -18.64
N PRO A 111 -26.26 23.24 -19.59
CA PRO A 111 -24.85 23.28 -19.99
C PRO A 111 -23.87 23.40 -18.80
N GLY A 112 -24.32 24.06 -17.71
CA GLY A 112 -23.58 24.16 -16.46
C GLY A 112 -23.30 22.81 -15.78
N GLN A 113 -24.25 21.87 -15.81
CA GLN A 113 -24.09 20.54 -15.22
C GLN A 113 -23.12 19.68 -16.04
N GLN A 114 -23.21 19.71 -17.36
CA GLN A 114 -22.26 19.01 -18.23
C GLN A 114 -20.84 19.57 -18.07
N LYS A 115 -20.69 20.89 -17.97
CA LYS A 115 -19.41 21.55 -17.67
C LYS A 115 -18.85 21.13 -16.31
N ALA A 116 -19.70 21.09 -15.29
CA ALA A 116 -19.30 20.65 -13.95
C ALA A 116 -18.91 19.17 -13.92
N LEU A 117 -19.66 18.30 -14.62
CA LEU A 117 -19.33 16.87 -14.72
C LEU A 117 -18.03 16.67 -15.52
N ALA A 118 -17.86 17.38 -16.63
CA ALA A 118 -16.61 17.40 -17.39
C ALA A 118 -15.42 17.84 -16.52
N LEU A 119 -15.60 18.86 -15.68
CA LEU A 119 -14.60 19.27 -14.70
C LEU A 119 -14.33 18.15 -13.67
N CYS A 120 -15.35 17.40 -13.24
CA CYS A 120 -15.16 16.25 -12.35
C CYS A 120 -14.35 15.14 -13.02
N PHE A 121 -14.54 14.87 -14.31
CA PHE A 121 -13.73 13.93 -15.11
C PHE A 121 -12.27 14.38 -15.19
N LEU A 122 -12.03 15.63 -15.56
CA LEU A 122 -10.68 16.19 -15.64
C LEU A 122 -9.99 16.18 -14.26
N ASN A 123 -10.71 16.57 -13.20
CA ASN A 123 -10.20 16.51 -11.83
C ASN A 123 -9.95 15.08 -11.34
N ALA A 124 -10.71 14.10 -11.86
CA ALA A 124 -10.45 12.69 -11.70
C ALA A 124 -9.34 12.18 -12.64
N GLY A 125 -8.62 13.05 -13.34
CA GLY A 125 -7.50 12.68 -14.21
C GLY A 125 -7.90 11.95 -15.49
N TYR A 126 -9.18 11.98 -15.87
CA TYR A 126 -9.65 11.35 -17.10
C TYR A 126 -9.60 12.33 -18.26
N ARG A 127 -9.13 11.83 -19.41
CA ARG A 127 -9.25 12.56 -20.67
C ARG A 127 -10.68 12.50 -21.17
N LEU A 128 -11.19 13.65 -21.58
CA LEU A 128 -12.44 13.73 -22.31
C LEU A 128 -12.18 13.43 -23.81
N PRO A 129 -13.13 12.83 -24.54
CA PRO A 129 -12.94 12.49 -25.93
C PRO A 129 -12.96 13.77 -26.76
N SER A 130 -12.20 13.79 -27.85
CA SER A 130 -12.07 14.97 -28.70
C SER A 130 -13.35 15.32 -29.48
N LYS A 131 -14.33 14.40 -29.57
CA LYS A 131 -15.72 14.56 -30.06
C LYS A 131 -16.51 13.24 -29.90
N PRO A 132 -17.86 13.28 -29.87
CA PRO A 132 -18.72 14.46 -29.80
C PRO A 132 -18.97 14.88 -28.34
N LEU A 133 -18.72 16.14 -28.01
CA LEU A 133 -19.11 16.79 -26.74
C LEU A 133 -19.87 18.08 -27.07
N ALA A 134 -20.73 18.53 -26.14
CA ALA A 134 -21.38 19.82 -26.26
C ALA A 134 -20.35 20.96 -26.46
N ARG A 135 -20.71 21.97 -27.26
CA ARG A 135 -19.80 23.05 -27.64
C ARG A 135 -19.27 23.80 -26.41
N GLU A 136 -20.09 24.07 -25.40
CA GLU A 136 -19.63 24.76 -24.18
C GLU A 136 -18.61 23.92 -23.40
N VAL A 137 -18.76 22.59 -23.38
CA VAL A 137 -17.79 21.69 -22.73
C VAL A 137 -16.47 21.71 -23.50
N MET A 138 -16.52 21.65 -24.83
CA MET A 138 -15.33 21.76 -25.69
C MET A 138 -14.61 23.10 -25.53
N ASP A 139 -15.36 24.21 -25.47
CA ASP A 139 -14.80 25.54 -25.24
C ASP A 139 -14.18 25.65 -23.84
N PHE A 140 -14.79 25.02 -22.82
CA PHE A 140 -14.22 24.96 -21.47
C PHE A 140 -12.92 24.14 -21.41
N VAL A 141 -12.90 22.95 -22.02
CA VAL A 141 -11.69 22.12 -22.11
C VAL A 141 -10.58 22.89 -22.80
N ARG A 142 -10.87 23.52 -23.94
CA ARG A 142 -9.91 24.34 -24.69
C ARG A 142 -9.39 25.52 -23.86
N GLN A 143 -10.27 26.24 -23.16
CA GLN A 143 -9.85 27.35 -22.29
C GLN A 143 -8.90 26.88 -21.17
N ARG A 144 -9.12 25.67 -20.63
CA ARG A 144 -8.23 25.10 -19.61
C ARG A 144 -6.88 24.70 -20.23
N GLU A 145 -6.89 24.07 -21.40
CA GLU A 145 -5.68 23.76 -22.17
C GLU A 145 -4.88 25.03 -22.51
N GLU A 146 -5.55 26.08 -23.03
CA GLU A 146 -4.95 27.37 -23.36
C GLU A 146 -4.41 28.09 -22.12
N ALA A 147 -5.12 28.04 -20.98
CA ALA A 147 -4.64 28.60 -19.73
C ALA A 147 -3.42 27.82 -19.20
N ASP A 148 -3.40 26.51 -19.38
CA ASP A 148 -2.23 25.67 -19.11
C ASP A 148 -1.06 26.13 -19.98
N ASP A 149 -1.26 26.13 -21.30
CA ASP A 149 -0.26 26.51 -22.30
C ASP A 149 0.26 27.94 -22.07
N ALA A 150 -0.59 28.92 -21.76
CA ALA A 150 -0.19 30.30 -21.52
C ALA A 150 0.63 30.44 -20.22
N GLN A 151 0.21 29.77 -19.14
CA GLN A 151 0.97 29.72 -17.89
C GLN A 151 2.34 29.07 -18.10
N TRP A 152 2.44 28.12 -19.04
CA TRP A 152 3.68 27.44 -19.41
C TRP A 152 4.52 28.21 -20.41
N HIS A 153 3.95 28.94 -21.36
CA HIS A 153 4.68 29.77 -22.32
C HIS A 153 5.53 30.82 -21.61
N GLY A 154 4.98 31.49 -20.58
CA GLY A 154 5.76 32.42 -19.76
C GLY A 154 6.85 31.76 -18.90
N LYS A 155 6.81 30.44 -18.70
CA LYS A 155 7.80 29.67 -17.94
C LYS A 155 8.79 28.90 -18.84
N ARG A 156 8.41 28.60 -20.10
CA ARG A 156 9.20 27.92 -21.13
C ARG A 156 10.50 28.66 -21.42
N ASP A 157 10.42 29.98 -21.54
CA ASP A 157 11.58 30.84 -21.84
C ASP A 157 12.65 30.81 -20.74
N LYS A 158 12.31 30.32 -19.54
CA LYS A 158 13.16 30.39 -18.37
C LYS A 158 13.94 29.10 -18.05
N HIS A 159 13.50 27.92 -18.53
CA HIS A 159 13.95 26.64 -17.94
C HIS A 159 14.28 25.49 -18.90
N GLY A 160 14.02 25.58 -20.20
CA GLY A 160 14.78 24.88 -21.26
C GLY A 160 14.77 23.34 -21.32
N LEU A 161 13.87 22.61 -20.67
CA LEU A 161 13.83 21.14 -20.72
C LEU A 161 12.50 20.63 -21.29
N TYR A 162 12.56 19.70 -22.25
CA TYR A 162 11.43 19.15 -22.98
C TYR A 162 11.51 17.62 -23.04
N ASN A 163 10.37 16.92 -23.00
CA ASN A 163 10.29 15.53 -23.42
C ASN A 163 10.24 15.41 -24.95
N GLU A 164 10.25 14.18 -25.47
CA GLU A 164 10.21 13.86 -26.90
C GLU A 164 8.96 14.42 -27.64
N ARG A 165 7.92 14.79 -26.89
CA ARG A 165 6.68 15.41 -27.40
C ARG A 165 6.69 16.94 -27.32
N GLY A 166 7.81 17.56 -26.94
CA GLY A 166 7.90 19.01 -26.76
C GLY A 166 7.17 19.55 -25.53
N ARG A 167 6.80 18.70 -24.56
CA ARG A 167 6.23 19.12 -23.27
C ARG A 167 7.32 19.38 -22.25
N HIS A 168 7.16 20.43 -21.46
CA HIS A 168 8.18 20.90 -20.53
C HIS A 168 8.40 19.92 -19.35
N LEU A 169 9.59 19.31 -19.25
CA LEU A 169 10.01 18.53 -18.07
C LEU A 169 10.76 19.47 -17.13
N ARG A 170 10.31 19.68 -15.89
CA ARG A 170 11.05 20.54 -14.95
C ARG A 170 11.94 19.69 -14.03
N VAL A 171 13.23 20.00 -13.96
CA VAL A 171 14.07 19.72 -12.79
C VAL A 171 14.53 21.08 -12.25
N PRO A 172 13.95 21.61 -11.17
CA PRO A 172 14.51 22.78 -10.52
C PRO A 172 15.68 22.32 -9.65
N TYR A 173 16.89 22.74 -9.99
CA TYR A 173 17.97 22.86 -9.01
C TYR A 173 17.63 24.07 -8.14
N TYR A 174 17.54 23.88 -6.82
CA TYR A 174 17.65 25.01 -5.92
C TYR A 174 19.10 25.48 -6.01
N TYR A 175 19.33 26.67 -6.58
CA TYR A 175 20.55 27.41 -6.31
C TYR A 175 20.22 28.38 -5.19
N ILE A 176 20.79 28.17 -4.01
CA ILE A 176 20.81 29.20 -2.97
C ILE A 176 21.72 30.32 -3.45
N GLY A 177 21.11 31.34 -4.07
CA GLY A 177 21.77 32.60 -4.35
C GLY A 177 22.09 33.31 -3.04
N ASN A 178 23.36 33.28 -2.64
CA ASN A 178 24.15 34.47 -2.26
C ASN A 178 25.55 34.05 -1.81
N GLY A 179 26.51 34.09 -2.75
CA GLY A 179 27.92 34.48 -2.53
C GLY A 179 28.81 33.73 -1.52
N SER A 180 28.28 32.79 -0.75
CA SER A 180 29.07 31.93 0.12
C SER A 180 29.01 30.51 -0.43
N ASN A 181 30.19 29.92 -0.66
CA ASN A 181 30.38 28.52 -1.09
C ASN A 181 29.93 27.51 0.00
N ARG A 182 28.79 27.74 0.65
CA ARG A 182 28.21 26.91 1.70
C ARG A 182 26.79 26.49 1.32
N SER A 183 26.61 26.00 0.10
CA SER A 183 25.42 25.19 -0.17
C SER A 183 25.58 23.87 0.59
N LEU A 184 24.65 23.61 1.50
CA LEU A 184 24.47 22.31 2.17
C LEU A 184 24.09 21.20 1.16
N GLU A 185 23.78 21.55 -0.09
CA GLU A 185 23.44 20.65 -1.20
C GLU A 185 24.69 19.96 -1.80
N ASN A 186 25.86 20.06 -1.17
CA ASN A 186 27.09 19.40 -1.61
C ASN A 186 27.67 18.42 -0.59
N ARG A 187 26.95 18.11 0.51
CA ARG A 187 27.38 17.08 1.47
C ARG A 187 26.59 15.81 1.24
N ASN A 188 27.15 14.93 0.40
CA ASN A 188 26.79 13.51 0.31
C ASN A 188 27.32 12.70 1.51
N GLU A 189 27.61 13.36 2.63
CA GLU A 189 28.41 12.79 3.70
C GLU A 189 27.64 12.87 5.02
N THR A 190 27.96 11.92 5.88
CA THR A 190 27.56 11.88 7.28
C THR A 190 27.69 13.29 7.87
N LEU A 191 26.58 13.85 8.38
CA LEU A 191 26.66 15.14 9.04
C LEU A 191 27.40 14.93 10.36
N SER A 192 28.64 15.38 10.45
CA SER A 192 29.36 15.36 11.72
C SER A 192 28.85 16.49 12.61
N CYS A 193 28.19 16.13 13.70
CA CYS A 193 27.81 17.05 14.78
C CYS A 193 29.06 17.70 15.40
N PRO A 194 28.95 18.89 16.02
CA PRO A 194 29.97 19.36 16.96
C PRO A 194 30.29 18.36 18.10
N THR A 195 29.38 17.42 18.39
CA THR A 195 29.59 16.33 19.36
C THR A 195 30.46 15.18 18.83
N GLY A 196 30.83 15.18 17.53
CA GLY A 196 31.59 14.11 16.88
C GLY A 196 30.74 12.95 16.33
N GLU A 197 29.42 12.99 16.51
CA GLU A 197 28.50 12.00 15.94
C GLU A 197 28.31 12.23 14.43
N GLU A 198 28.36 11.16 13.66
CA GLU A 198 28.15 11.16 12.21
C GLU A 198 26.71 10.73 11.87
N PHE A 199 25.95 11.57 11.15
CA PHE A 199 24.53 11.34 10.89
C PHE A 199 24.21 10.92 9.45
N SER A 200 23.38 9.88 9.29
CA SER A 200 22.82 9.50 7.99
C SER A 200 21.61 10.35 7.60
N CYS A 201 21.37 10.48 6.29
CA CYS A 201 20.32 11.31 5.71
C CYS A 201 18.90 10.95 6.20
N ARG A 202 18.61 9.65 6.48
CA ARG A 202 17.26 9.16 6.86
C ARG A 202 16.78 9.72 8.21
N HIS A 203 17.67 9.81 9.20
CA HIS A 203 17.33 10.21 10.57
C HIS A 203 16.97 11.69 10.67
N LEU A 204 17.64 12.51 9.87
CA LEU A 204 17.38 13.95 9.79
C LEU A 204 15.98 14.24 9.24
N GLN A 205 15.45 13.40 8.34
CA GLN A 205 14.10 13.58 7.80
C GLN A 205 13.00 13.23 8.79
N GLN A 206 13.18 12.17 9.56
CA GLN A 206 12.22 11.77 10.59
C GLN A 206 12.19 12.79 11.72
N ALA A 207 13.37 13.30 12.09
CA ALA A 207 13.49 14.38 13.05
C ALA A 207 12.80 15.65 12.55
N ALA A 208 12.96 16.00 11.26
CA ALA A 208 12.21 17.10 10.65
C ALA A 208 10.69 16.84 10.66
N ALA A 209 10.23 15.65 10.28
CA ALA A 209 8.81 15.30 10.25
C ALA A 209 8.17 15.25 11.66
N GLY A 210 8.95 14.89 12.67
CA GLY A 210 8.55 14.85 14.08
C GLY A 210 8.60 16.20 14.79
N THR A 211 9.06 17.27 14.14
CA THR A 211 9.06 18.63 14.71
C THR A 211 7.83 19.40 14.21
N PRO A 212 6.71 19.44 14.96
CA PRO A 212 5.43 19.94 14.47
C PRO A 212 5.43 21.42 14.03
N ASN A 213 6.51 22.16 14.33
CA ASN A 213 6.60 23.60 14.10
C ASN A 213 7.76 24.02 13.20
N LEU A 214 8.56 23.08 12.68
CA LEU A 214 9.69 23.41 11.82
C LEU A 214 9.46 22.86 10.42
N THR A 215 9.58 23.72 9.41
CA THR A 215 9.80 23.24 8.04
C THR A 215 11.11 22.48 7.99
N THR A 216 11.26 21.53 7.06
CA THR A 216 12.54 20.80 6.87
C THR A 216 13.74 21.76 6.74
N LYS A 217 13.54 22.90 6.07
CA LYS A 217 14.55 23.95 5.98
C LYS A 217 14.92 24.54 7.36
N GLN A 218 13.93 24.95 8.16
CA GLN A 218 14.18 25.48 9.50
C GLN A 218 14.83 24.43 10.41
N PHE A 219 14.37 23.18 10.33
CA PHE A 219 14.97 22.09 11.08
C PHE A 219 16.46 21.90 10.74
N LEU A 220 16.81 21.91 9.44
CA LEU A 220 18.20 21.85 8.99
C LEU A 220 19.02 23.09 9.42
N GLU A 221 18.41 24.28 9.45
CA GLU A 221 19.03 25.51 9.97
C GLU A 221 19.29 25.44 11.48
N GLU A 222 18.38 24.85 12.26
CA GLU A 222 18.54 24.66 13.70
C GLU A 222 19.64 23.62 14.02
N ILE A 223 19.73 22.52 13.25
CA ILE A 223 20.82 21.54 13.36
C ILE A 223 22.16 22.16 12.97
N SER A 224 22.24 22.79 11.80
CA SER A 224 23.50 23.38 11.32
C SER A 224 23.96 24.57 12.17
N GLY A 225 23.02 25.25 12.83
CA GLY A 225 23.29 26.29 13.81
C GLY A 225 23.64 25.78 15.21
N GLY A 226 23.69 24.46 15.44
CA GLY A 226 24.00 23.86 16.75
C GLY A 226 22.93 24.09 17.83
N ARG A 227 21.71 24.48 17.43
CA ARG A 227 20.60 24.82 18.35
C ARG A 227 19.76 23.61 18.74
N VAL A 228 19.86 22.51 17.99
CA VAL A 228 19.38 21.20 18.40
C VAL A 228 20.52 20.48 19.12
N SER A 229 20.59 20.60 20.45
CA SER A 229 21.69 20.06 21.25
C SER A 229 21.58 18.55 21.50
N SER A 230 20.42 17.94 21.27
CA SER A 230 20.22 16.49 21.35
C SER A 230 18.90 16.09 20.68
N LEU A 231 18.96 15.18 19.71
CA LEU A 231 17.79 14.44 19.24
C LEU A 231 17.79 13.08 19.93
N ASP A 232 16.63 12.65 20.44
CA ASP A 232 16.46 11.29 20.92
C ASP A 232 16.35 10.35 19.71
N TRP A 233 17.50 9.90 19.23
CA TRP A 233 17.61 9.07 18.02
C TRP A 233 16.95 7.71 18.18
N ALA A 234 17.01 7.12 19.38
CA ALA A 234 16.32 5.87 19.66
C ALA A 234 14.81 6.08 19.54
N ALA A 235 14.27 7.21 20.02
CA ALA A 235 12.87 7.55 19.82
C ALA A 235 12.53 7.79 18.34
N LEU A 236 13.40 8.45 17.56
CA LEU A 236 13.16 8.69 16.13
C LEU A 236 13.20 7.41 15.30
N GLU A 237 14.19 6.55 15.52
CA GLU A 237 14.27 5.23 14.89
C GLU A 237 13.04 4.40 15.26
N ASN A 238 12.63 4.42 16.53
CA ASN A 238 11.39 3.77 16.95
C ASN A 238 10.15 4.36 16.27
N ILE A 239 10.05 5.68 16.12
CA ILE A 239 8.94 6.32 15.39
C ILE A 239 8.93 5.83 13.95
N TYR A 240 10.09 5.77 13.30
CA TYR A 240 10.19 5.30 11.93
C TYR A 240 9.82 3.84 11.79
N VAL A 241 10.45 2.96 12.56
CA VAL A 241 10.16 1.53 12.55
C VAL A 241 8.67 1.31 12.82
N ASN A 242 8.08 2.03 13.78
CA ASN A 242 6.64 1.92 14.04
C ASN A 242 5.78 2.47 12.89
N GLN A 243 6.17 3.57 12.25
CA GLN A 243 5.43 4.15 11.13
C GLN A 243 5.50 3.25 9.89
N THR A 244 6.68 2.75 9.52
CA THR A 244 6.87 1.90 8.34
C THR A 244 6.33 0.50 8.57
N ALA A 245 6.53 -0.09 9.76
CA ALA A 245 6.02 -1.42 10.09
C ALA A 245 4.50 -1.45 10.37
N GLN A 246 3.79 -0.32 10.36
CA GLN A 246 2.33 -0.33 10.56
C GLN A 246 1.56 0.33 9.43
N SER A 247 2.23 1.14 8.60
CA SER A 247 1.58 1.79 7.48
C SER A 247 1.27 0.74 6.40
N PRO A 248 0.02 0.64 5.95
CA PRO A 248 -0.29 -0.18 4.79
C PRO A 248 0.46 0.36 3.57
N THR A 249 0.89 -0.54 2.69
CA THR A 249 1.66 -0.17 1.51
C THR A 249 0.89 -0.38 0.22
N ILE A 250 1.37 0.22 -0.87
CA ILE A 250 0.92 -0.06 -2.23
C ILE A 250 2.15 -0.40 -3.04
N ASN A 251 2.17 -1.61 -3.60
CA ASN A 251 3.23 -2.00 -4.51
C ASN A 251 2.95 -1.48 -5.90
N PHE A 252 4.00 -1.04 -6.59
CA PHE A 252 3.90 -0.56 -7.96
C PHE A 252 5.19 -0.81 -8.74
N THR A 253 5.06 -1.01 -10.05
CA THR A 253 6.21 -0.98 -10.96
C THR A 253 6.53 0.45 -11.37
N ARG A 254 7.77 0.70 -11.76
CA ARG A 254 8.28 2.06 -12.03
C ARG A 254 7.41 2.85 -13.02
N HIS A 255 6.95 2.23 -14.10
CA HIS A 255 6.13 2.90 -15.10
C HIS A 255 4.66 3.10 -14.67
N HIS A 256 4.24 2.44 -13.60
CA HIS A 256 2.95 2.68 -12.95
C HIS A 256 3.01 3.75 -11.85
N PHE A 257 4.20 4.33 -11.58
CA PHE A 257 4.37 5.40 -10.60
C PHE A 257 3.39 6.56 -10.82
N GLY A 258 3.29 7.06 -12.05
CA GLY A 258 2.40 8.16 -12.40
C GLY A 258 0.93 7.86 -12.19
N ALA A 259 0.50 6.65 -12.54
CA ALA A 259 -0.87 6.18 -12.32
C ALA A 259 -1.19 6.06 -10.81
N LEU A 260 -0.25 5.56 -10.01
CA LEU A 260 -0.39 5.53 -8.55
C LEU A 260 -0.46 6.94 -7.96
N VAL A 261 0.45 7.83 -8.34
CA VAL A 261 0.45 9.23 -7.88
C VAL A 261 -0.85 9.93 -8.27
N GLN A 262 -1.34 9.70 -9.49
CA GLN A 262 -2.63 10.19 -9.95
C GLN A 262 -3.76 9.69 -9.03
N ARG A 263 -3.78 8.38 -8.73
CA ARG A 263 -4.78 7.76 -7.85
C ARG A 263 -4.80 8.41 -6.47
N ILE A 264 -3.62 8.60 -5.87
CA ILE A 264 -3.48 9.21 -4.55
C ILE A 264 -3.88 10.69 -4.60
N ALA A 265 -3.42 11.43 -5.62
CA ALA A 265 -3.68 12.86 -5.73
C ALA A 265 -5.15 13.22 -5.86
N GLN A 266 -5.98 12.31 -6.39
CA GLN A 266 -7.43 12.50 -6.45
C GLN A 266 -8.10 12.47 -5.07
N THR A 267 -7.46 11.82 -4.08
CA THR A 267 -7.94 11.82 -2.69
C THR A 267 -7.63 13.12 -1.95
N LEU A 268 -6.74 13.96 -2.49
CA LEU A 268 -6.35 15.23 -1.88
C LEU A 268 -7.41 16.31 -2.11
N VAL A 269 -7.74 17.07 -1.06
CA VAL A 269 -8.49 18.31 -1.20
C VAL A 269 -7.59 19.46 -1.62
N ILE A 270 -8.16 20.50 -2.24
CA ILE A 270 -7.40 21.69 -2.65
C ILE A 270 -6.68 22.30 -1.44
N GLY A 271 -5.39 22.55 -1.59
CA GLY A 271 -4.50 23.07 -0.54
C GLY A 271 -3.82 22.00 0.30
N GLN A 272 -4.36 20.77 0.33
CA GLN A 272 -3.80 19.67 1.11
C GLN A 272 -2.45 19.22 0.55
N SER A 273 -1.54 18.89 1.46
CA SER A 273 -0.25 18.28 1.17
C SER A 273 -0.13 16.97 1.95
N GLN A 274 0.44 15.95 1.32
CA GLN A 274 0.80 14.68 1.94
C GLN A 274 2.21 14.28 1.51
N SER A 275 2.86 13.45 2.33
CA SER A 275 4.17 12.88 2.02
C SER A 275 4.12 11.38 2.23
N PHE A 276 4.74 10.64 1.33
CA PHE A 276 4.73 9.19 1.30
C PHE A 276 6.16 8.68 1.31
N HIS A 277 6.41 7.60 2.05
CA HIS A 277 7.66 6.87 2.00
C HIS A 277 7.59 5.86 0.86
N VAL A 278 8.65 5.80 0.05
CA VAL A 278 8.79 4.81 -1.01
C VAL A 278 10.05 3.98 -0.74
N GLY A 279 9.92 2.66 -0.65
CA GLY A 279 11.01 1.72 -0.34
C GLY A 279 10.97 0.45 -1.20
N TRP A 280 11.95 -0.42 -1.01
CA TRP A 280 12.05 -1.73 -1.71
C TRP A 280 12.85 -2.76 -0.91
N LEU A 281 12.70 -4.04 -1.29
CA LEU A 281 13.12 -5.22 -0.51
C LEU A 281 14.64 -5.43 -0.34
N ASN A 282 15.50 -4.65 -0.97
CA ASN A 282 16.93 -4.98 -1.07
C ASN A 282 17.89 -3.97 -0.41
N GLU A 283 17.40 -2.89 0.18
CA GLU A 283 18.26 -1.92 0.87
C GLU A 283 17.62 -1.55 2.21
N GLU A 284 18.14 -2.12 3.30
CA GLU A 284 17.58 -2.01 4.67
C GLU A 284 17.44 -0.55 5.17
N SER A 285 18.01 0.41 4.45
CA SER A 285 18.03 1.81 4.84
C SER A 285 17.59 2.81 3.79
N HIS A 286 17.37 2.40 2.53
CA HIS A 286 17.12 3.37 1.48
C HIS A 286 15.62 3.58 1.24
N SER A 287 15.14 4.76 1.61
CA SER A 287 13.75 5.16 1.37
C SER A 287 13.69 6.54 0.77
N THR A 288 13.00 6.66 -0.35
CA THR A 288 12.72 7.94 -0.99
C THR A 288 11.43 8.53 -0.45
N ARG A 289 11.23 9.84 -0.65
CA ARG A 289 9.96 10.49 -0.27
C ARG A 289 9.30 11.12 -1.48
N VAL A 290 8.01 10.87 -1.60
CA VAL A 290 7.13 11.51 -2.57
C VAL A 290 6.24 12.49 -1.83
N PHE A 291 6.21 13.74 -2.27
CA PHE A 291 5.35 14.77 -1.72
C PHE A 291 4.28 15.12 -2.74
N LEU A 292 3.02 15.04 -2.34
CA LEU A 292 1.91 15.42 -3.19
C LEU A 292 1.19 16.62 -2.57
N ARG A 293 0.93 17.64 -3.37
CA ARG A 293 0.12 18.79 -2.95
C ARG A 293 -0.85 19.20 -4.05
N ARG A 294 -2.13 19.27 -3.72
CA ARG A 294 -3.14 19.80 -4.64
C ARG A 294 -3.20 21.31 -4.54
N LYS A 295 -2.94 22.02 -5.63
CA LYS A 295 -2.91 23.48 -5.68
C LYS A 295 -4.32 24.07 -5.90
N PRO A 296 -4.51 25.38 -5.62
CA PRO A 296 -5.77 26.08 -5.88
C PRO A 296 -6.23 26.03 -7.34
N ASP A 297 -5.30 25.96 -8.29
CA ASP A 297 -5.58 25.83 -9.73
C ASP A 297 -5.93 24.39 -10.15
N GLY A 298 -6.05 23.45 -9.20
CA GLY A 298 -6.36 22.05 -9.44
C GLY A 298 -5.16 21.19 -9.86
N ARG A 299 -3.99 21.81 -10.14
CA ARG A 299 -2.77 21.07 -10.45
C ARG A 299 -2.25 20.31 -9.23
N ILE A 300 -1.54 19.23 -9.49
CA ILE A 300 -0.86 18.44 -8.48
C ILE A 300 0.62 18.75 -8.55
N TRP A 301 1.15 19.26 -7.45
CA TRP A 301 2.57 19.37 -7.24
C TRP A 301 3.09 18.03 -6.71
N VAL A 302 4.05 17.45 -7.44
CA VAL A 302 4.71 16.19 -7.11
C VAL A 302 6.17 16.50 -6.85
N GLY A 303 6.59 16.41 -5.59
CA GLY A 303 8.00 16.44 -5.20
C GLY A 303 8.53 15.03 -5.02
N PHE A 304 9.74 14.77 -5.50
CA PHE A 304 10.47 13.54 -5.29
C PHE A 304 11.79 13.88 -4.61
N TYR A 305 12.05 13.21 -3.50
CA TYR A 305 13.27 13.35 -2.74
C TYR A 305 14.00 12.02 -2.66
N GLU A 306 15.25 12.06 -3.09
CA GLU A 306 16.17 10.94 -3.10
C GLU A 306 17.29 11.23 -2.09
N PRO A 307 17.38 10.47 -0.97
CA PRO A 307 18.35 10.77 0.09
C PRO A 307 19.81 10.79 -0.36
N ASN A 308 20.16 10.02 -1.39
CA ASN A 308 21.54 9.90 -1.90
C ASN A 308 21.89 10.99 -2.91
N VAL A 309 20.91 11.78 -3.36
CA VAL A 309 21.11 12.91 -4.28
C VAL A 309 20.83 14.19 -3.50
N THR A 310 21.90 14.71 -2.90
CA THR A 310 21.99 15.94 -2.09
C THR A 310 20.77 16.87 -2.14
N GLY A 311 20.02 16.98 -1.02
CA GLY A 311 19.10 18.09 -0.67
C GLY A 311 18.01 18.55 -1.66
N ASN A 312 18.02 18.05 -2.89
CA ASN A 312 17.30 18.59 -4.03
C ASN A 312 16.02 17.80 -4.19
N ILE A 313 14.93 18.38 -3.70
CA ILE A 313 13.59 17.90 -4.04
C ILE A 313 13.35 18.27 -5.50
N LYS A 314 13.39 17.26 -6.38
CA LYS A 314 12.98 17.44 -7.77
C LYS A 314 11.47 17.48 -7.80
N HIS A 315 10.88 18.48 -8.45
CA HIS A 315 9.42 18.59 -8.45
C HIS A 315 8.83 18.99 -9.78
N LEU A 316 7.64 18.47 -10.01
CA LEU A 316 6.78 18.77 -11.14
C LEU A 316 5.45 19.34 -10.62
N SER A 317 4.77 20.09 -11.48
CA SER A 317 3.42 20.57 -11.21
C SER A 317 2.59 20.28 -12.43
N LEU A 318 1.75 19.27 -12.35
CA LEU A 318 1.06 18.70 -13.50
C LEU A 318 -0.45 18.81 -13.31
N LEU A 319 -1.19 18.81 -14.41
CA LEU A 319 -2.63 18.56 -14.32
C LEU A 319 -2.88 17.10 -13.91
N PRO A 320 -3.97 16.80 -13.18
CA PRO A 320 -4.29 15.42 -12.79
C PRO A 320 -4.22 14.43 -13.94
N GLU A 321 -4.70 14.79 -15.13
CA GLU A 321 -4.75 13.97 -16.35
C GLU A 321 -3.37 13.67 -16.97
N ASP A 322 -2.35 14.46 -16.66
CA ASP A 322 -0.98 14.23 -17.13
C ASP A 322 -0.14 13.42 -16.14
N LEU A 323 -0.61 13.23 -14.90
CA LEU A 323 0.12 12.45 -13.89
C LEU A 323 0.33 11.00 -14.30
N ALA A 324 -0.61 10.41 -15.05
CA ALA A 324 -0.48 9.01 -15.50
C ALA A 324 0.73 8.80 -16.44
N GLU A 325 1.22 9.84 -17.12
CA GLU A 325 2.40 9.78 -17.99
C GLU A 325 3.72 9.92 -17.20
N LEU A 326 3.64 10.15 -15.88
CA LEU A 326 4.80 10.36 -15.04
C LEU A 326 5.51 9.03 -14.73
N ASP A 327 6.75 8.90 -15.18
CA ASP A 327 7.63 7.81 -14.77
C ASP A 327 8.56 8.28 -13.63
N LEU A 328 8.99 7.36 -12.77
CA LEU A 328 9.94 7.68 -11.69
C LEU A 328 11.27 8.25 -12.23
N GLY A 329 11.69 7.80 -13.41
CA GLY A 329 12.82 8.32 -14.17
C GLY A 329 12.68 9.78 -14.60
N SER A 330 11.48 10.34 -14.60
CA SER A 330 11.25 11.78 -14.82
C SER A 330 11.91 12.63 -13.74
N PHE A 331 12.14 12.06 -12.55
CA PHE A 331 12.86 12.71 -11.47
C PHE A 331 14.33 12.31 -11.49
N CYS A 332 14.65 11.03 -11.55
CA CYS A 332 16.04 10.58 -11.40
C CYS A 332 16.46 9.55 -12.45
N PRO A 333 16.76 9.98 -13.70
CA PRO A 333 17.06 9.05 -14.79
C PRO A 333 18.27 8.14 -14.48
N ASP A 334 19.29 8.67 -13.81
CA ASP A 334 20.49 7.90 -13.43
C ASP A 334 20.20 6.81 -12.39
N LEU A 335 19.22 7.03 -11.51
CA LEU A 335 18.85 6.07 -10.46
C LEU A 335 18.00 4.91 -11.02
N VAL A 336 17.38 5.10 -12.19
CA VAL A 336 16.49 4.09 -12.79
C VAL A 336 17.26 2.86 -13.27
N ALA A 337 18.54 2.96 -13.61
CA ALA A 337 19.26 1.78 -14.08
C ALA A 337 19.32 0.67 -13.00
N ASP A 338 19.50 1.06 -11.74
CA ASP A 338 19.78 0.15 -10.64
C ASP A 338 18.58 -0.10 -9.70
N MET A 339 17.54 0.74 -9.77
CA MET A 339 16.34 0.54 -8.93
C MET A 339 15.61 -0.77 -9.27
N PRO A 340 15.07 -1.48 -8.26
CA PRO A 340 14.26 -2.66 -8.49
C PRO A 340 13.00 -2.32 -9.31
N GLN A 341 12.48 -3.34 -9.99
CA GLN A 341 11.31 -3.20 -10.86
C GLN A 341 10.05 -2.86 -10.07
N VAL A 342 9.93 -3.38 -8.84
CA VAL A 342 8.79 -3.16 -7.94
C VAL A 342 9.24 -2.38 -6.72
N LEU A 343 8.47 -1.34 -6.41
CA LEU A 343 8.63 -0.44 -5.28
C LEU A 343 7.37 -0.52 -4.41
N SER A 344 7.49 -0.09 -3.16
CA SER A 344 6.39 -0.01 -2.20
C SER A 344 6.22 1.42 -1.71
N MET A 345 5.00 1.93 -1.71
CA MET A 345 4.66 3.24 -1.17
C MET A 345 3.81 3.08 0.09
N ALA A 346 4.32 3.55 1.23
CA ALA A 346 3.56 3.60 2.48
C ALA A 346 2.48 4.69 2.41
N VAL A 347 1.23 4.31 2.71
CA VAL A 347 0.07 5.21 2.73
C VAL A 347 -0.63 5.17 4.08
N GLU A 348 -1.34 6.23 4.44
CA GLU A 348 -2.06 6.30 5.73
C GLU A 348 -3.36 5.45 5.72
N SER A 349 -3.96 5.26 4.54
CA SER A 349 -5.27 4.62 4.39
C SER A 349 -5.16 3.14 4.01
N ARG A 350 -5.56 2.26 4.93
CA ARG A 350 -5.71 0.81 4.66
C ARG A 350 -6.72 0.52 3.56
N PHE A 351 -7.76 1.34 3.46
CA PHE A 351 -8.75 1.23 2.41
C PHE A 351 -8.13 1.52 1.04
N LEU A 352 -7.35 2.61 0.93
CA LEU A 352 -6.65 2.95 -0.29
C LEU A 352 -5.67 1.85 -0.69
N ALA A 353 -4.85 1.37 0.26
CA ALA A 353 -3.92 0.27 0.01
C ALA A 353 -4.63 -0.99 -0.51
N ARG A 354 -5.73 -1.39 0.14
CA ARG A 354 -6.53 -2.54 -0.30
C ARG A 354 -7.16 -2.33 -1.67
N ALA A 355 -7.69 -1.13 -1.94
CA ALA A 355 -8.32 -0.81 -3.22
C ALA A 355 -7.29 -0.77 -4.36
N CYS A 356 -6.04 -0.46 -4.07
CA CYS A 356 -4.95 -0.41 -5.06
C CYS A 356 -4.19 -1.74 -5.21
N ALA A 357 -4.53 -2.75 -4.41
CA ALA A 357 -3.80 -4.01 -4.39
C ALA A 357 -3.81 -4.72 -5.77
N GLY A 358 -2.63 -4.99 -6.30
CA GLY A 358 -2.37 -5.63 -7.59
C GLY A 358 -2.68 -4.76 -8.81
N GLN A 359 -3.04 -3.48 -8.64
CA GLN A 359 -3.44 -2.62 -9.76
C GLN A 359 -2.27 -1.93 -10.46
N PHE A 360 -1.19 -1.66 -9.72
CA PHE A 360 -0.06 -0.87 -10.20
C PHE A 360 1.19 -1.71 -10.41
N VAL A 361 1.05 -3.03 -10.44
CA VAL A 361 2.15 -3.97 -10.70
C VAL A 361 1.90 -4.65 -12.03
N ASP A 362 2.91 -4.69 -12.89
CA ASP A 362 2.82 -5.33 -14.21
C ASP A 362 2.32 -6.76 -14.08
N ALA A 363 1.46 -7.19 -15.00
CA ALA A 363 0.91 -8.53 -14.98
C ALA A 363 1.96 -9.63 -15.26
N ASP A 364 3.20 -9.26 -15.61
CA ASP A 364 4.24 -10.24 -15.87
C ASP A 364 4.63 -11.01 -14.59
N PRO A 365 4.97 -12.30 -14.70
CA PRO A 365 5.26 -13.10 -13.51
C PRO A 365 6.39 -12.54 -12.64
N ILE A 366 7.43 -11.94 -13.23
CA ILE A 366 8.60 -11.45 -12.48
C ILE A 366 8.17 -10.29 -11.58
N SER A 367 7.44 -9.31 -12.11
CA SER A 367 6.91 -8.20 -11.32
C SER A 367 5.94 -8.67 -10.25
N GLN A 368 5.03 -9.60 -10.57
CA GLN A 368 4.11 -10.14 -9.57
C GLN A 368 4.84 -10.91 -8.46
N PHE A 369 5.94 -11.59 -8.78
CA PHE A 369 6.77 -12.28 -7.80
C PHE A 369 7.51 -11.31 -6.87
N TYR A 370 8.09 -10.23 -7.41
CA TYR A 370 8.71 -9.19 -6.58
C TYR A 370 7.68 -8.44 -5.74
N SER A 371 6.49 -8.17 -6.28
CA SER A 371 5.38 -7.61 -5.49
C SER A 371 4.98 -8.54 -4.35
N LEU A 372 4.91 -9.85 -4.59
CA LEU A 372 4.66 -10.82 -3.52
C LEU A 372 5.72 -10.73 -2.40
N CYS A 373 7.01 -10.69 -2.76
CA CYS A 373 8.09 -10.63 -1.78
C CYS A 373 8.07 -9.31 -0.99
N GLN A 374 7.80 -8.18 -1.67
CA GLN A 374 7.66 -6.88 -1.03
C GLN A 374 6.42 -6.82 -0.11
N ALA A 375 5.28 -7.33 -0.59
CA ALA A 375 4.05 -7.39 0.19
C ALA A 375 4.19 -8.26 1.44
N LEU A 376 5.00 -9.32 1.37
CA LEU A 376 5.39 -10.11 2.54
C LEU A 376 6.15 -9.25 3.54
N ALA A 377 7.21 -8.57 3.10
CA ALA A 377 8.04 -7.74 3.98
C ALA A 377 7.23 -6.64 4.68
N ASP A 378 6.30 -6.02 3.96
CA ASP A 378 5.44 -4.95 4.47
C ASP A 378 4.21 -5.44 5.25
N GLY A 379 3.98 -6.76 5.29
CA GLY A 379 2.77 -7.33 5.91
C GLY A 379 1.47 -7.01 5.16
N ASN A 380 1.53 -6.68 3.88
CA ASN A 380 0.41 -6.27 3.03
C ASN A 380 -0.37 -7.46 2.47
N VAL A 381 -1.29 -8.01 3.28
CA VAL A 381 -2.08 -9.21 2.93
C VAL A 381 -2.88 -9.07 1.63
N PRO A 382 -3.62 -7.96 1.36
CA PRO A 382 -4.35 -7.82 0.11
C PRO A 382 -3.47 -7.90 -1.14
N GLU A 383 -2.33 -7.20 -1.14
CA GLU A 383 -1.36 -7.25 -2.24
C GLU A 383 -0.81 -8.66 -2.41
N MET A 384 -0.39 -9.29 -1.31
CA MET A 384 0.11 -10.66 -1.30
C MET A 384 -0.88 -11.64 -1.97
N GLN A 385 -2.16 -11.56 -1.61
CA GLN A 385 -3.22 -12.40 -2.19
C GLN A 385 -3.44 -12.12 -3.68
N LYS A 386 -3.39 -10.86 -4.10
CA LYS A 386 -3.51 -10.46 -5.51
C LYS A 386 -2.32 -10.96 -6.33
N SER A 387 -1.09 -10.76 -5.86
CA SER A 387 0.11 -11.27 -6.52
C SER A 387 0.10 -12.79 -6.66
N LEU A 388 -0.30 -13.53 -5.62
CA LEU A 388 -0.46 -14.98 -5.68
C LEU A 388 -1.51 -15.42 -6.70
N THR A 389 -2.60 -14.65 -6.84
CA THR A 389 -3.65 -14.93 -7.83
C THR A 389 -3.14 -14.70 -9.26
N HIS A 390 -2.44 -13.58 -9.51
CA HIS A 390 -1.90 -13.24 -10.82
C HIS A 390 -0.78 -14.17 -11.27
N LEU A 391 0.07 -14.62 -10.36
CA LEU A 391 1.11 -15.60 -10.67
C LEU A 391 0.51 -16.91 -11.20
N GLY A 392 -0.68 -17.32 -10.76
CA GLY A 392 -1.32 -18.54 -11.24
C GLY A 392 -0.54 -19.83 -10.90
N PRO A 393 -0.77 -20.96 -11.61
CA PRO A 393 -0.18 -22.25 -11.25
C PRO A 393 1.26 -22.51 -11.73
N GLY A 394 1.88 -21.61 -12.48
CA GLY A 394 3.23 -21.80 -13.04
C GLY A 394 3.32 -22.86 -14.14
N PRO A 395 4.52 -23.11 -14.71
CA PRO A 395 5.83 -22.62 -14.28
C PRO A 395 6.13 -21.18 -14.74
N TRP A 396 6.84 -20.41 -13.90
CA TRP A 396 7.14 -18.99 -14.17
C TRP A 396 8.53 -18.74 -14.76
N GLY A 397 9.28 -19.80 -15.04
CA GLY A 397 10.63 -19.71 -15.58
C GLY A 397 11.69 -19.19 -14.60
N PHE A 398 11.35 -18.97 -13.32
CA PHE A 398 12.31 -18.50 -12.32
C PHE A 398 13.32 -19.58 -11.93
N ASN A 399 14.51 -19.13 -11.57
CA ASN A 399 15.45 -19.96 -10.84
C ASN A 399 14.87 -20.24 -9.44
N ARG A 400 14.51 -21.51 -9.17
CA ARG A 400 13.84 -21.89 -7.92
C ARG A 400 14.64 -21.54 -6.65
N ASN A 401 15.97 -21.53 -6.71
CA ASN A 401 16.81 -21.17 -5.58
C ASN A 401 16.77 -19.66 -5.31
N ALA A 402 16.82 -18.84 -6.37
CA ALA A 402 16.63 -17.40 -6.26
C ALA A 402 15.22 -17.07 -5.74
N THR A 403 14.20 -17.79 -6.22
CA THR A 403 12.82 -17.69 -5.74
C THR A 403 12.71 -18.00 -4.25
N SER A 404 13.29 -19.13 -3.79
CA SER A 404 13.26 -19.48 -2.36
C SER A 404 14.00 -18.45 -1.50
N GLN A 405 15.11 -17.90 -1.98
CA GLN A 405 15.86 -16.89 -1.24
C GLN A 405 15.09 -15.57 -1.12
N ALA A 406 14.49 -15.08 -2.21
CA ALA A 406 13.70 -13.84 -2.20
C ALA A 406 12.45 -13.96 -1.31
N LEU A 407 11.76 -15.11 -1.35
CA LEU A 407 10.66 -15.41 -0.43
C LEU A 407 11.14 -15.49 1.02
N ALA A 408 12.31 -16.10 1.27
CA ALA A 408 12.91 -16.16 2.61
C ALA A 408 13.20 -14.76 3.16
N THR A 409 13.74 -13.85 2.34
CA THR A 409 13.99 -12.44 2.71
C THR A 409 12.69 -11.72 3.02
N GLY A 410 11.68 -11.80 2.14
CA GLY A 410 10.37 -11.19 2.40
C GLY A 410 9.74 -11.71 3.70
N PHE A 411 9.78 -13.03 3.91
CA PHE A 411 9.21 -13.67 5.08
C PHE A 411 10.01 -13.40 6.38
N HIS A 412 11.33 -13.20 6.26
CA HIS A 412 12.17 -12.75 7.37
C HIS A 412 11.67 -11.41 7.90
N HIS A 413 11.48 -10.42 7.03
CA HIS A 413 10.93 -9.12 7.42
C HIS A 413 9.50 -9.23 7.98
N THR A 414 8.67 -10.12 7.43
CA THR A 414 7.32 -10.39 7.98
C THR A 414 7.36 -10.82 9.46
N LEU A 415 8.30 -11.70 9.80
CA LEU A 415 8.47 -12.23 11.16
C LEU A 415 9.12 -11.19 12.07
N LEU A 416 10.20 -10.56 11.62
CA LEU A 416 10.90 -9.47 12.31
C LEU A 416 9.93 -8.37 12.76
N ASN A 417 9.02 -7.94 11.87
CA ASN A 417 8.04 -6.89 12.14
C ASN A 417 6.75 -7.39 12.83
N GLY A 418 6.64 -8.69 13.13
CA GLY A 418 5.50 -9.25 13.85
C GLY A 418 4.18 -9.22 13.08
N HIS A 419 4.20 -9.20 11.74
CA HIS A 419 3.02 -9.09 10.88
C HIS A 419 2.15 -10.36 10.89
N THR A 420 1.47 -10.61 12.01
CA THR A 420 0.68 -11.83 12.26
C THR A 420 -0.30 -12.17 11.13
N PRO A 421 -1.09 -11.23 10.56
CA PRO A 421 -2.01 -11.56 9.47
C PRO A 421 -1.28 -12.04 8.21
N ALA A 422 -0.13 -11.44 7.89
CA ALA A 422 0.69 -11.83 6.75
C ALA A 422 1.35 -13.19 6.98
N VAL A 423 1.89 -13.47 8.17
CA VAL A 423 2.41 -14.80 8.53
C VAL A 423 1.33 -15.87 8.31
N ARG A 424 0.14 -15.67 8.88
CA ARG A 424 -0.95 -16.65 8.74
C ARG A 424 -1.37 -16.85 7.29
N SER A 425 -1.58 -15.74 6.57
CA SER A 425 -2.02 -15.81 5.18
C SER A 425 -0.94 -16.44 4.30
N PHE A 426 0.34 -16.12 4.51
CA PHE A 426 1.45 -16.70 3.77
C PHE A 426 1.59 -18.19 4.04
N MET A 427 1.56 -18.64 5.31
CA MET A 427 1.65 -20.07 5.63
C MET A 427 0.46 -20.87 5.06
N SER A 428 -0.75 -20.31 5.12
CA SER A 428 -1.93 -20.93 4.50
C SER A 428 -1.80 -20.99 2.98
N SER A 429 -1.27 -19.93 2.35
CA SER A 429 -1.00 -19.91 0.93
C SER A 429 0.12 -20.90 0.57
N LEU A 430 1.19 -20.99 1.36
CA LEU A 430 2.33 -21.88 1.13
C LEU A 430 1.89 -23.35 1.07
N ALA A 431 0.96 -23.74 1.95
CA ALA A 431 0.29 -25.05 1.91
C ALA A 431 -0.43 -25.31 0.58
N GLY A 432 -1.14 -24.31 0.07
CA GLY A 432 -1.83 -24.36 -1.23
C GLY A 432 -0.89 -24.17 -2.43
N LEU A 433 0.30 -23.61 -2.20
CA LEU A 433 1.34 -23.32 -3.17
C LEU A 433 2.24 -24.53 -3.45
N LYS A 434 1.75 -25.76 -3.30
CA LYS A 434 2.35 -26.95 -3.96
C LYS A 434 2.65 -26.70 -5.45
N ARG A 435 1.94 -25.75 -6.05
CA ARG A 435 2.13 -25.22 -7.42
C ARG A 435 3.49 -24.56 -7.66
N LEU A 436 4.14 -23.98 -6.64
CA LEU A 436 5.52 -23.48 -6.72
C LEU A 436 6.53 -24.59 -7.01
N ARG A 437 6.17 -25.85 -6.74
CA ARG A 437 7.06 -27.01 -6.84
C ARG A 437 8.38 -26.78 -6.10
N LEU A 438 8.31 -26.08 -4.96
CA LEU A 438 9.44 -25.99 -4.04
C LEU A 438 9.74 -27.40 -3.52
N THR A 439 11.00 -27.77 -3.52
CA THR A 439 11.44 -28.99 -2.83
C THR A 439 11.40 -28.78 -1.32
N ASP A 440 11.43 -29.86 -0.53
CA ASP A 440 11.53 -29.75 0.93
C ASP A 440 12.75 -28.90 1.35
N ALA A 441 13.88 -29.04 0.65
CA ALA A 441 15.06 -28.21 0.88
C ALA A 441 14.81 -26.70 0.63
N GLN A 442 14.06 -26.36 -0.41
CA GLN A 442 13.69 -24.96 -0.70
C GLN A 442 12.65 -24.43 0.29
N LEU A 443 11.72 -25.27 0.75
CA LEU A 443 10.81 -24.93 1.83
C LEU A 443 11.57 -24.66 3.13
N VAL A 444 12.60 -25.46 3.45
CA VAL A 444 13.47 -25.19 4.61
C VAL A 444 14.13 -23.81 4.48
N VAL A 445 14.61 -23.41 3.29
CA VAL A 445 15.17 -22.06 3.08
C VAL A 445 14.13 -20.97 3.35
N VAL A 446 12.93 -21.09 2.75
CA VAL A 446 11.85 -20.11 2.94
C VAL A 446 11.43 -20.03 4.40
N LEU A 447 11.18 -21.17 5.05
CA LEU A 447 10.70 -21.24 6.43
C LEU A 447 11.76 -20.86 7.45
N ALA A 448 13.04 -21.11 7.17
CA ALA A 448 14.13 -20.64 8.02
C ALA A 448 14.22 -19.11 8.00
N ALA A 449 13.83 -18.47 6.89
CA ALA A 449 13.70 -17.01 6.76
C ALA A 449 14.89 -16.28 7.35
N ARG A 450 16.10 -16.58 6.86
CA ARG A 450 17.36 -16.14 7.47
C ARG A 450 17.77 -14.77 6.95
N ASP A 451 18.36 -13.96 7.83
CA ASP A 451 19.12 -12.78 7.42
C ASP A 451 20.52 -13.17 6.87
N GLU A 452 21.30 -12.17 6.49
CA GLU A 452 22.68 -12.34 5.99
C GLU A 452 23.63 -12.97 7.01
N ARG A 453 23.31 -12.86 8.31
CA ARG A 453 24.06 -13.45 9.42
C ARG A 453 23.54 -14.84 9.80
N SER A 454 22.63 -15.39 9.01
CA SER A 454 21.98 -16.69 9.22
C SER A 454 21.05 -16.77 10.44
N TYR A 455 20.61 -15.64 10.99
CA TYR A 455 19.61 -15.59 12.05
C TYR A 455 18.19 -15.76 11.48
N PRO A 456 17.39 -16.69 12.01
CA PRO A 456 16.03 -16.90 11.51
C PRO A 456 15.12 -15.75 11.90
N GLY A 457 14.17 -15.38 11.04
CA GLY A 457 13.17 -14.34 11.35
C GLY A 457 12.36 -14.65 12.63
N LEU A 458 12.19 -15.95 12.94
CA LEU A 458 11.56 -16.41 14.19
C LEU A 458 12.32 -15.96 15.45
N TYR A 459 13.66 -15.87 15.39
CA TYR A 459 14.47 -15.36 16.49
C TYR A 459 14.10 -13.90 16.79
N PHE A 460 14.07 -13.05 15.75
CA PHE A 460 13.70 -11.65 15.91
C PHE A 460 12.25 -11.45 16.31
N ALA A 461 11.32 -12.24 15.76
CA ALA A 461 9.93 -12.23 16.19
C ALA A 461 9.79 -12.57 17.69
N SER A 462 10.64 -13.48 18.18
CA SER A 462 10.68 -13.85 19.58
C SER A 462 11.19 -12.71 20.46
N GLN A 463 12.31 -12.08 20.07
CA GLN A 463 12.90 -10.94 20.77
C GLN A 463 11.95 -9.74 20.79
N GLY A 464 11.31 -9.43 19.66
CA GLY A 464 10.30 -8.36 19.57
C GLY A 464 8.99 -8.64 20.33
N GLY A 465 8.89 -9.77 21.03
CA GLY A 465 7.69 -10.13 21.79
C GLY A 465 6.46 -10.38 20.91
N HIS A 466 6.65 -10.74 19.63
CA HIS A 466 5.58 -10.93 18.66
C HIS A 466 4.91 -12.31 18.80
N THR A 467 4.41 -12.62 20.00
CA THR A 467 3.85 -13.94 20.37
C THR A 467 2.82 -14.48 19.36
N LYS A 468 1.96 -13.60 18.83
CA LYS A 468 0.93 -14.00 17.84
C LYS A 468 1.52 -14.41 16.50
N ALA A 469 2.59 -13.74 16.04
CA ALA A 469 3.28 -14.08 14.81
C ALA A 469 4.03 -15.40 14.97
N VAL A 470 4.73 -15.58 16.10
CA VAL A 470 5.39 -16.85 16.49
C VAL A 470 4.39 -18.01 16.50
N ALA A 471 3.24 -17.84 17.16
CA ALA A 471 2.21 -18.88 17.22
C ALA A 471 1.63 -19.22 15.83
N ALA A 472 1.39 -18.20 15.00
CA ALA A 472 0.92 -18.39 13.63
C ALA A 472 1.95 -19.13 12.76
N TYR A 473 3.23 -18.77 12.89
CA TYR A 473 4.34 -19.44 12.22
C TYR A 473 4.42 -20.91 12.63
N MET A 474 4.50 -21.20 13.93
CA MET A 474 4.62 -22.57 14.45
C MET A 474 3.44 -23.44 14.03
N THR A 475 2.22 -22.89 14.08
CA THR A 475 1.02 -23.59 13.61
C THR A 475 1.09 -23.89 12.11
N GLY A 476 1.57 -22.94 11.31
CA GLY A 476 1.72 -23.11 9.88
C GLY A 476 2.74 -24.20 9.50
N VAL A 477 3.88 -24.26 10.18
CA VAL A 477 4.98 -25.18 9.84
C VAL A 477 4.58 -26.64 9.97
N ARG A 478 3.72 -26.98 10.95
CA ARG A 478 3.27 -28.35 11.25
C ARG A 478 2.65 -29.10 10.07
N GLY A 479 2.14 -28.40 9.06
CA GLY A 479 1.55 -29.00 7.87
C GLY A 479 2.35 -28.84 6.57
N MET A 480 3.59 -28.32 6.64
CA MET A 480 4.35 -27.97 5.42
C MET A 480 5.16 -29.12 4.85
N PHE A 481 5.70 -29.99 5.71
CA PHE A 481 6.63 -31.03 5.30
C PHE A 481 5.89 -32.34 4.99
N SER A 482 6.44 -33.09 4.03
CA SER A 482 5.87 -34.36 3.57
C SER A 482 6.42 -35.59 4.29
N THR A 483 7.55 -35.43 5.01
CA THR A 483 8.24 -36.53 5.68
C THR A 483 8.53 -36.21 7.14
N SER A 484 8.53 -37.25 7.97
CA SER A 484 8.95 -37.16 9.38
C SER A 484 10.36 -36.59 9.52
N HIS A 485 11.27 -37.01 8.64
CA HIS A 485 12.67 -36.61 8.62
C HIS A 485 12.85 -35.10 8.38
N ALA A 486 12.12 -34.52 7.42
CA ALA A 486 12.20 -33.09 7.13
C ALA A 486 11.70 -32.23 8.30
N ILE A 487 10.64 -32.67 9.00
CA ILE A 487 10.14 -31.98 10.21
C ILE A 487 11.18 -32.03 11.32
N ALA A 488 11.76 -33.21 11.58
CA ALA A 488 12.78 -33.37 12.60
C ALA A 488 14.02 -32.50 12.30
N GLN A 489 14.53 -32.55 11.07
CA GLN A 489 15.66 -31.74 10.63
C GLN A 489 15.38 -30.24 10.79
N PHE A 490 14.16 -29.80 10.47
CA PHE A 490 13.78 -28.40 10.63
C PHE A 490 13.67 -27.98 12.09
N ALA A 491 13.11 -28.83 12.96
CA ALA A 491 13.03 -28.58 14.39
C ALA A 491 14.43 -28.51 15.04
N ASP A 492 15.33 -29.44 14.67
CA ASP A 492 16.72 -29.44 15.13
C ASP A 492 17.45 -28.16 14.66
N TYR A 493 17.22 -27.74 13.41
CA TYR A 493 17.76 -26.48 12.89
C TYR A 493 17.29 -25.26 13.71
N LEU A 494 16.00 -25.16 14.01
CA LEU A 494 15.48 -24.04 14.80
C LEU A 494 16.06 -24.05 16.22
N GLU A 495 16.18 -25.21 16.84
CA GLU A 495 16.77 -25.32 18.19
C GLU A 495 18.25 -24.92 18.19
N ASP A 496 19.05 -25.42 17.25
CA ASP A 496 20.48 -25.07 17.08
C ASP A 496 20.68 -23.57 16.85
N LYS A 497 19.78 -22.89 16.14
CA LYS A 497 19.91 -21.43 15.90
C LYS A 497 19.33 -20.56 16.99
N LEU A 498 18.42 -21.09 17.81
CA LEU A 498 17.83 -20.34 18.92
C LEU A 498 18.62 -20.52 20.23
N GLU A 499 19.33 -21.63 20.41
CA GLU A 499 20.02 -21.97 21.66
C GLU A 499 21.31 -21.18 21.98
N PRO A 500 22.23 -20.92 21.03
CA PRO A 500 23.49 -20.20 21.30
C PRO A 500 23.28 -18.76 21.78
N HIS A 501 22.07 -18.22 21.61
CA HIS A 501 21.72 -16.84 21.95
C HIS A 501 20.88 -16.74 23.23
N ARG A 502 20.83 -17.82 24.05
CA ARG A 502 20.19 -17.85 25.37
C ARG A 502 20.48 -16.64 26.29
N PRO A 503 21.69 -16.05 26.33
CA PRO A 503 21.95 -14.90 27.21
C PRO A 503 21.08 -13.68 26.86
N PHE A 504 20.68 -13.52 25.60
CA PHE A 504 19.81 -12.43 25.14
C PHE A 504 18.31 -12.73 25.31
N VAL A 505 17.94 -13.99 25.57
CA VAL A 505 16.55 -14.42 25.81
C VAL A 505 16.17 -14.36 27.30
N GLN A 506 17.11 -14.01 28.19
CA GLN A 506 16.85 -13.99 29.63
C GLN A 506 16.04 -12.77 30.11
N ASP A 507 16.02 -11.66 29.36
CA ASP A 507 15.24 -10.46 29.70
C ASP A 507 13.96 -10.27 28.84
N ASP A 508 13.78 -11.03 27.76
CA ASP A 508 12.70 -10.79 26.79
C ASP A 508 11.51 -11.77 26.92
N ASN A 509 10.33 -11.18 27.09
CA ASN A 509 8.98 -11.75 27.01
C ASN A 509 8.86 -13.29 27.21
N PRO A 510 8.68 -13.78 28.45
CA PRO A 510 8.61 -15.22 28.76
C PRO A 510 7.45 -15.93 28.05
N VAL A 511 6.38 -15.20 27.70
CA VAL A 511 5.23 -15.75 26.97
C VAL A 511 5.63 -16.18 25.56
N THR A 512 6.42 -15.34 24.87
CA THR A 512 6.87 -15.65 23.51
C THR A 512 7.86 -16.81 23.49
N ARG A 513 8.75 -16.88 24.47
CA ARG A 513 9.65 -18.02 24.64
C ARG A 513 8.88 -19.33 24.84
N THR A 514 7.87 -19.33 25.72
CA THR A 514 7.02 -20.50 25.92
C THR A 514 6.34 -20.91 24.62
N ALA A 515 5.80 -19.97 23.84
CA ALA A 515 5.19 -20.25 22.54
C ALA A 515 6.17 -20.89 21.53
N VAL A 516 7.43 -20.45 21.50
CA VAL A 516 8.48 -21.08 20.66
C VAL A 516 8.75 -22.52 21.13
N MET A 517 9.00 -22.72 22.42
CA MET A 517 9.35 -24.06 22.93
C MET A 517 8.19 -25.05 22.80
N ASP A 518 6.95 -24.60 23.03
CA ASP A 518 5.75 -25.42 22.83
C ASP A 518 5.57 -25.78 21.34
N GLY A 519 5.82 -24.83 20.44
CA GLY A 519 5.83 -25.06 19.00
C GLY A 519 6.87 -26.09 18.57
N LEU A 520 8.11 -26.01 19.08
CA LEU A 520 9.17 -26.98 18.79
C LEU A 520 8.83 -28.38 19.31
N ARG A 521 8.27 -28.49 20.53
CA ARG A 521 7.79 -29.77 21.07
C ARG A 521 6.68 -30.36 20.21
N ALA A 522 5.74 -29.53 19.75
CA ALA A 522 4.67 -29.96 18.86
C ALA A 522 5.20 -30.46 17.51
N LEU A 523 6.19 -29.77 16.91
CA LEU A 523 6.85 -30.21 15.67
C LEU A 523 7.54 -31.56 15.83
N ARG A 524 8.28 -31.76 16.93
CA ARG A 524 8.90 -33.06 17.24
C ARG A 524 7.87 -34.17 17.44
N GLY A 525 6.75 -33.87 18.08
CA GLY A 525 5.63 -34.79 18.23
C GLY A 525 5.02 -35.20 16.88
N ASP A 526 4.82 -34.24 15.97
CA ASP A 526 4.33 -34.52 14.62
C ASP A 526 5.32 -35.34 13.79
N ALA A 527 6.63 -35.05 13.91
CA ALA A 527 7.68 -35.85 13.28
C ALA A 527 7.65 -37.31 13.75
N ALA A 528 7.58 -37.54 15.07
CA ALA A 528 7.52 -38.88 15.62
C ALA A 528 6.26 -39.64 15.16
N ARG A 529 5.11 -38.96 15.09
CA ARG A 529 3.86 -39.56 14.59
C ARG A 529 3.98 -39.96 13.12
N LEU A 530 4.50 -39.08 12.26
CA LEU A 530 4.71 -39.37 10.84
C LEU A 530 5.72 -40.50 10.63
N ALA A 531 6.76 -40.61 11.46
CA ALA A 531 7.72 -41.70 11.36
C ALA A 531 7.08 -43.07 11.63
N ILE A 532 6.13 -43.14 12.57
CA ILE A 532 5.35 -44.35 12.85
C ILE A 532 4.44 -44.68 11.65
N GLU A 533 3.72 -43.69 11.12
CA GLU A 533 2.87 -43.86 9.93
C GLU A 533 3.68 -44.35 8.71
N GLU A 534 4.86 -43.77 8.47
CA GLU A 534 5.80 -44.18 7.42
C GLU A 534 6.30 -45.62 7.62
N THR A 535 6.64 -46.01 8.85
CA THR A 535 7.08 -47.37 9.17
C THR A 535 5.99 -48.40 8.91
N HIS A 536 4.76 -48.12 9.35
CA HIS A 536 3.60 -48.98 9.10
C HIS A 536 3.28 -49.11 7.61
N ALA A 537 3.38 -48.01 6.85
CA ALA A 537 3.18 -48.03 5.41
C ALA A 537 4.26 -48.87 4.68
N GLN A 538 5.51 -48.81 5.15
CA GLN A 538 6.60 -49.62 4.62
C GLN A 538 6.43 -51.11 4.94
N GLU A 539 5.98 -51.45 6.16
CA GLU A 539 5.67 -52.82 6.56
C GLU A 539 4.57 -53.43 5.68
N HIS A 540 3.45 -52.71 5.48
CA HIS A 540 2.39 -53.15 4.58
C HIS A 540 2.84 -53.30 3.12
N ALA A 541 3.64 -52.36 2.62
CA ALA A 541 4.17 -52.46 1.26
C ALA A 541 5.13 -53.66 1.08
N ASN A 542 5.85 -54.04 2.15
CA ASN A 542 6.69 -55.23 2.15
C ASN A 542 5.85 -56.51 2.20
N GLU A 543 4.77 -56.54 2.99
CA GLU A 543 3.82 -57.66 3.03
C GLU A 543 3.17 -57.90 1.66
N ASP A 544 2.62 -56.86 1.02
CA ASP A 544 2.02 -56.95 -0.31
C ASP A 544 3.02 -57.46 -1.37
N ARG A 545 4.28 -57.01 -1.29
CA ARG A 545 5.34 -57.48 -2.17
C ARG A 545 5.65 -58.95 -1.94
N THR A 546 5.73 -59.40 -0.69
CA THR A 546 5.95 -60.82 -0.39
C THR A 546 4.79 -61.70 -0.85
N GLU A 547 3.54 -61.23 -0.74
CA GLU A 547 2.39 -61.96 -1.27
C GLU A 547 2.41 -62.04 -2.80
N SER A 548 2.76 -60.94 -3.49
CA SER A 548 2.90 -60.92 -4.95
C SER A 548 4.01 -61.84 -5.44
N GLU A 549 5.17 -61.87 -4.74
CA GLU A 549 6.29 -62.77 -5.07
C GLU A 549 5.90 -64.24 -4.82
N VAL A 550 5.12 -64.54 -3.78
CA VAL A 550 4.57 -65.88 -3.54
C VAL A 550 3.57 -66.28 -4.62
N GLN A 551 2.71 -65.37 -5.09
CA GLN A 551 1.76 -65.64 -6.17
C GLN A 551 2.43 -65.86 -7.54
N GLU A 552 3.59 -65.25 -7.79
CA GLU A 552 4.33 -65.47 -9.05
C GLU A 552 5.08 -66.82 -9.08
N VAL A 553 5.43 -67.35 -7.91
CA VAL A 553 6.11 -68.65 -7.77
C VAL A 553 5.14 -69.85 -7.83
N VAL A 554 3.86 -69.65 -7.45
CA VAL A 554 2.78 -70.67 -7.51
C VAL A 554 2.17 -70.72 -8.90
#